data_AF-A0A6A5TKF8-F1
#
_entry.id   AF-A0A6A5TKF8-F1
#
_cell.length_a   1.000
_cell.length_b   1.000
_cell.length_c   1.000
_cell.angle_alpha   90.00
_cell.angle_beta   90.00
_cell.angle_gamma   90.00
#
_symmetry.space_group_name_H-M   'P 1'
#
loop_
_entity.id
_entity.type
_entity.pdbx_description
1 polymer ?
#
loop_
_entity_poly.entity_id
_entity_poly.type
_entity_poly.pdbx_seq_one_letter_code
_entity_poly.pdbx_strand_id
1 'polypeptide(L)'
;MDPAVGSLLNQIEKIGSEVEADAGTTSKAHRRELLQVAQKLCIALQEPGQLVEEFLFGSADNLLIKIGVDLKIFKQLCESKEPVTLSQIAEKTKCEAALLERIMKGLTSFPINDVGLA
;
A
#
# COMPACT_ATOMS: atom_id res chain seq x y z
N MET A 1 -24.99 -1.67 11.19
CA MET A 1 -24.00 -2.54 10.53
C MET A 1 -24.62 -2.99 9.21
N ASP A 2 -23.91 -2.84 8.09
CA ASP A 2 -24.44 -3.15 6.77
C ASP A 2 -24.85 -4.64 6.71
N PRO A 3 -26.08 -4.99 6.28
CA PRO A 3 -26.51 -6.39 6.16
C PRO A 3 -25.64 -7.24 5.22
N ALA A 4 -24.85 -6.61 4.34
CA ALA A 4 -23.91 -7.29 3.45
C ALA A 4 -22.69 -7.89 4.18
N VAL A 5 -22.35 -7.43 5.38
CA VAL A 5 -21.13 -7.86 6.12
C VAL A 5 -21.10 -9.37 6.31
N GLY A 6 -22.21 -9.97 6.76
CA GLY A 6 -22.28 -11.43 6.95
C GLY A 6 -22.13 -12.23 5.66
N SER A 7 -22.64 -11.71 4.54
CA SER A 7 -22.49 -12.37 3.23
C SER A 7 -21.06 -12.28 2.72
N LEU A 8 -20.40 -11.14 2.91
CA LEU A 8 -19.02 -10.91 2.46
C LEU A 8 -18.01 -11.77 3.25
N LEU A 9 -18.20 -11.93 4.56
CA LEU A 9 -17.37 -12.83 5.38
C LEU A 9 -17.44 -14.28 4.88
N ASN A 10 -18.64 -14.80 4.62
CA ASN A 10 -18.81 -16.16 4.10
C ASN A 10 -18.15 -16.34 2.71
N GLN A 11 -18.17 -15.30 1.87
CA GLN A 11 -17.49 -15.33 0.57
C GLN A 11 -15.97 -15.37 0.71
N ILE A 12 -15.41 -14.60 1.66
CA ILE A 12 -13.97 -14.59 1.95
C ILE A 12 -13.50 -15.97 2.43
N GLU A 13 -14.23 -16.60 3.36
CA GLU A 13 -13.87 -17.94 3.87
C GLU A 13 -13.87 -19.00 2.76
N LYS A 14 -14.86 -18.94 1.86
CA LYS A 14 -14.96 -19.84 0.72
C LYS A 14 -13.79 -19.65 -0.25
N ILE A 15 -13.55 -18.42 -0.72
CA ILE A 15 -12.49 -18.13 -1.70
C ILE A 15 -11.12 -18.35 -1.08
N GLY A 16 -10.92 -18.03 0.21
CA GLY A 16 -9.68 -18.28 0.95
C GLY A 16 -9.30 -19.76 0.93
N SER A 17 -10.27 -20.65 1.17
CA SER A 17 -10.07 -22.10 1.09
C SER A 17 -9.68 -22.57 -0.32
N GLU A 18 -10.24 -21.95 -1.37
CA GLU A 18 -9.93 -22.25 -2.77
C GLU A 18 -8.53 -21.72 -3.18
N VAL A 19 -8.06 -20.63 -2.58
CA VAL A 19 -6.70 -20.10 -2.78
C VAL A 19 -5.64 -20.99 -2.10
N GLU A 20 -5.93 -21.51 -0.91
CA GLU A 20 -5.01 -22.42 -0.20
C GLU A 20 -4.87 -23.77 -0.90
N ALA A 21 -5.93 -24.25 -1.55
CA ALA A 21 -5.94 -25.53 -2.24
C ALA A 21 -5.25 -25.51 -3.62
N ASP A 22 -5.06 -24.34 -4.25
CA ASP A 22 -4.55 -24.25 -5.63
C ASP A 22 -3.32 -23.32 -5.74
N ALA A 23 -2.16 -23.89 -6.04
CA ALA A 23 -0.89 -23.18 -6.23
C ALA A 23 -0.63 -22.74 -7.69
N GLY A 24 -1.59 -22.97 -8.60
CA GLY A 24 -1.45 -22.72 -10.03
C GLY A 24 -1.99 -21.37 -10.53
N THR A 25 -2.22 -21.25 -11.84
CA THR A 25 -2.75 -20.03 -12.49
C THR A 25 -4.13 -19.63 -11.98
N THR A 26 -4.97 -20.60 -11.56
CA THR A 26 -6.25 -20.36 -10.89
C THR A 26 -6.09 -19.56 -9.60
N SER A 27 -4.97 -19.73 -8.89
CA SER A 27 -4.61 -18.98 -7.68
C SER A 27 -4.59 -17.47 -7.93
N LYS A 28 -4.17 -17.00 -9.11
CA LYS A 28 -4.16 -15.56 -9.42
C LYS A 28 -5.56 -14.99 -9.57
N ALA A 29 -6.47 -15.74 -10.19
CA ALA A 29 -7.87 -15.33 -10.33
C ALA A 29 -8.57 -15.31 -8.97
N HIS A 30 -8.43 -16.37 -8.18
CA HIS A 30 -9.00 -16.45 -6.84
C HIS A 30 -8.40 -15.41 -5.88
N ARG A 31 -7.08 -15.11 -5.96
CA ARG A 31 -6.46 -14.02 -5.18
C ARG A 31 -7.05 -12.66 -5.53
N ARG A 32 -7.30 -12.40 -6.82
CA ARG A 32 -7.92 -11.14 -7.26
C ARG A 32 -9.36 -11.05 -6.76
N GLU A 33 -10.11 -12.14 -6.83
CA GLU A 33 -11.49 -12.20 -6.34
C GLU A 33 -11.54 -12.00 -4.82
N LEU A 34 -10.67 -12.68 -4.08
CA LEU A 34 -10.52 -12.52 -2.63
C LEU A 34 -10.23 -11.06 -2.25
N LEU A 35 -9.30 -10.41 -2.96
CA LEU A 35 -8.98 -9.00 -2.75
C LEU A 35 -10.20 -8.10 -2.99
N GLN A 36 -10.98 -8.36 -4.04
CA GLN A 36 -12.18 -7.59 -4.35
C GLN A 36 -13.26 -7.73 -3.27
N VAL A 37 -13.49 -8.96 -2.76
CA VAL A 37 -14.47 -9.19 -1.70
C VAL A 37 -13.99 -8.57 -0.38
N ALA A 38 -12.70 -8.68 -0.06
CA ALA A 38 -12.11 -8.03 1.11
C ALA A 38 -12.24 -6.50 1.06
N GLN A 39 -12.00 -5.87 -0.09
CA GLN A 39 -12.21 -4.43 -0.27
C GLN A 39 -13.67 -4.03 -0.03
N LYS A 40 -14.64 -4.81 -0.54
CA LYS A 40 -16.07 -4.57 -0.28
C LYS A 40 -16.41 -4.70 1.21
N LEU A 41 -15.80 -5.65 1.90
CA LEU A 41 -15.98 -5.81 3.35
C LEU A 41 -15.41 -4.60 4.11
N CYS A 42 -14.22 -4.13 3.76
CA CYS A 42 -13.65 -2.92 4.34
C CYS A 42 -14.60 -1.73 4.19
N ILE A 43 -15.13 -1.50 2.98
CA ILE A 43 -16.08 -0.43 2.70
C ILE A 43 -17.37 -0.58 3.54
N ALA A 44 -17.92 -1.80 3.64
CA ALA A 44 -19.15 -2.06 4.40
C ALA A 44 -18.97 -1.89 5.93
N LEU A 45 -17.73 -1.98 6.42
CA LEU A 45 -17.37 -1.79 7.83
C LEU A 45 -16.99 -0.35 8.16
N GLN A 46 -16.60 0.45 7.16
CA GLN A 46 -16.22 1.84 7.36
C GLN A 46 -17.41 2.72 7.71
N GLU A 47 -17.19 3.64 8.64
CA GLU A 47 -18.10 4.75 8.87
C GLU A 47 -17.99 5.78 7.73
N PRO A 48 -19.05 6.56 7.43
CA PRO A 48 -19.00 7.58 6.39
C PRO A 48 -17.85 8.58 6.54
N GLY A 49 -17.46 8.92 7.78
CA GLY A 49 -16.30 9.77 8.03
C GLY A 49 -14.98 9.14 7.59
N GLN A 50 -14.81 7.83 7.79
CA GLN A 50 -13.62 7.10 7.38
C GLN A 50 -13.49 6.99 5.85
N LEU A 51 -14.61 6.83 5.14
CA LEU A 51 -14.63 6.85 3.67
C LEU A 51 -14.20 8.22 3.11
N VAL A 52 -14.63 9.31 3.76
CA VAL A 52 -14.25 10.67 3.36
C VAL A 52 -12.78 10.92 3.64
N GLU A 53 -12.25 10.49 4.78
CA GLU A 53 -10.82 10.57 5.08
C GLU A 53 -9.98 9.78 4.06
N GLU A 54 -10.38 8.57 3.71
CA GLU A 54 -9.70 7.78 2.69
C GLU A 54 -9.72 8.45 1.32
N PHE A 55 -10.83 9.08 0.93
CA PHE A 55 -10.91 9.83 -0.33
C PHE A 55 -10.03 11.09 -0.32
N LEU A 56 -10.02 11.84 0.79
CA LEU A 56 -9.25 13.07 0.92
C LEU A 56 -7.74 12.79 0.98
N PHE A 57 -7.32 11.79 1.75
CA PHE A 57 -5.92 11.49 2.01
C PHE A 57 -5.33 10.40 1.11
N GLY A 58 -6.15 9.53 0.49
CA GLY A 58 -5.66 8.48 -0.43
C GLY A 58 -5.00 9.00 -1.71
N SER A 59 -5.22 10.26 -2.06
CA SER A 59 -4.48 10.93 -3.15
C SER A 59 -3.09 11.41 -2.73
N ALA A 60 -2.87 11.68 -1.44
CA ALA A 60 -1.59 12.14 -0.91
C ALA A 60 -0.52 11.05 -1.06
N ASP A 61 -0.90 9.79 -0.96
CA ASP A 61 -0.01 8.64 -1.08
C ASP A 61 0.57 8.52 -2.48
N ASN A 62 -0.30 8.58 -3.49
CA ASN A 62 0.11 8.58 -4.89
C ASN A 62 1.02 9.77 -5.22
N LEU A 63 0.74 10.94 -4.64
CA LEU A 63 1.56 12.12 -4.80
C LEU A 63 2.95 11.95 -4.16
N LEU A 64 3.02 11.41 -2.93
CA LEU A 64 4.28 11.15 -2.23
C LEU A 64 5.13 10.10 -2.97
N ILE A 65 4.51 9.03 -3.47
CA ILE A 65 5.19 8.04 -4.30
C ILE A 65 5.71 8.69 -5.58
N LYS A 66 4.90 9.51 -6.26
CA LYS A 66 5.33 10.22 -7.46
C LYS A 66 6.52 11.14 -7.19
N ILE A 67 6.49 11.91 -6.10
CA ILE A 67 7.62 12.75 -5.67
C ILE A 67 8.85 11.89 -5.40
N GLY A 68 8.70 10.73 -4.73
CA GLY A 68 9.80 9.81 -4.48
C GLY A 68 10.43 9.25 -5.76
N VAL A 69 9.63 8.97 -6.79
CA VAL A 69 10.11 8.56 -8.13
C VAL A 69 10.85 9.69 -8.83
N ASP A 70 10.29 10.89 -8.84
CA ASP A 70 10.88 12.05 -9.54
C ASP A 70 12.20 12.49 -8.90
N LEU A 71 12.29 12.42 -7.56
CA LEU A 71 13.52 12.65 -6.81
C LEU A 71 14.48 11.45 -6.83
N LYS A 72 14.10 10.33 -7.47
CA LYS A 72 14.89 9.09 -7.54
C LYS A 72 15.27 8.52 -6.17
N ILE A 73 14.44 8.75 -5.14
CA ILE A 73 14.67 8.27 -3.78
C ILE A 73 14.68 6.74 -3.74
N PHE A 74 13.69 6.09 -4.36
CA PHE A 74 13.59 4.64 -4.39
C PHE A 74 14.81 3.99 -5.04
N LYS A 75 15.32 4.57 -6.14
CA LYS A 75 16.53 4.10 -6.80
C LYS A 75 17.73 4.13 -5.86
N GLN A 76 17.93 5.23 -5.14
CA GLN A 76 19.03 5.36 -4.18
C GLN A 76 18.93 4.38 -3.02
N LEU A 77 17.72 4.13 -2.52
CA LEU A 77 17.47 3.16 -1.45
C LEU A 77 17.74 1.73 -1.93
N CYS A 78 17.32 1.38 -3.15
CA CYS A 78 17.53 0.03 -3.72
C CYS A 78 19.01 -0.25 -4.04
N GLU A 79 19.76 0.76 -4.46
CA GLU A 79 21.19 0.61 -4.80
C GLU A 79 22.09 0.58 -3.55
N SER A 80 21.58 0.99 -2.38
CA SER A 80 22.34 1.01 -1.14
C SER A 80 22.29 -0.34 -0.42
N LYS A 81 23.46 -0.84 -0.03
CA LYS A 81 23.59 -2.05 0.81
C LYS A 81 23.48 -1.77 2.30
N GLU A 82 23.48 -0.49 2.67
CA GLU A 82 23.43 -0.02 4.05
C GLU A 82 22.30 1.00 4.21
N PRO A 83 21.77 1.20 5.43
CA PRO A 83 20.78 2.24 5.70
C PRO A 83 21.25 3.61 5.22
N VAL A 84 20.46 4.26 4.35
CA VAL A 84 20.77 5.59 3.83
C VAL A 84 20.21 6.65 4.78
N THR A 85 21.05 7.62 5.16
CA THR A 85 20.60 8.71 6.03
C THR A 85 19.86 9.79 5.24
N LEU A 86 18.98 10.54 5.93
CA LEU A 86 18.26 11.67 5.35
C LEU A 86 19.21 12.70 4.70
N SER A 87 20.35 12.98 5.33
CA SER A 87 21.35 13.91 4.80
C SER A 87 21.96 13.43 3.48
N GLN A 88 22.26 12.13 3.35
CA GLN A 88 22.79 11.55 2.11
C GLN A 88 21.78 11.65 0.95
N ILE A 89 20.49 11.48 1.25
CA ILE A 89 19.43 11.64 0.25
C ILE A 89 19.27 13.12 -0.11
N ALA A 90 19.31 14.03 0.87
CA ALA A 90 19.21 15.47 0.64
C ALA A 90 20.33 15.99 -0.27
N GLU A 91 21.57 15.57 -0.04
CA GLU A 91 22.73 15.93 -0.86
C GLU A 91 22.58 15.47 -2.32
N LYS A 92 22.09 14.23 -2.52
CA LYS A 92 21.93 13.66 -3.88
C LYS A 92 20.72 14.21 -4.63
N THR A 93 19.65 14.53 -3.91
CA THR A 93 18.39 15.03 -4.51
C THR A 93 18.36 16.55 -4.62
N LYS A 94 19.27 17.26 -3.92
CA LYS A 94 19.25 18.72 -3.73
C LYS A 94 17.93 19.23 -3.14
N CYS A 95 17.19 18.34 -2.48
CA CYS A 95 15.95 18.69 -1.79
C CYS A 95 16.28 19.36 -0.46
N GLU A 96 15.45 20.32 -0.05
CA GLU A 96 15.55 20.90 1.29
C GLU A 96 15.34 19.82 2.35
N ALA A 97 16.21 19.77 3.35
CA ALA A 97 16.20 18.70 4.36
C ALA A 97 14.86 18.58 5.10
N ALA A 98 14.23 19.71 5.45
CA ALA A 98 12.95 19.73 6.15
C ALA A 98 11.79 19.20 5.27
N LEU A 99 11.79 19.52 3.98
CA LEU A 99 10.80 19.00 3.04
C LEU A 99 11.01 17.50 2.82
N LEU A 100 12.26 17.07 2.65
CA LEU A 100 12.60 15.67 2.48
C LEU A 100 12.23 14.84 3.72
N GLU A 101 12.46 15.35 4.92
CA GLU A 101 12.04 14.68 6.16
C GLU A 101 10.52 14.44 6.18
N ARG A 102 9.72 15.43 5.78
CA ARG A 102 8.25 15.29 5.71
C ARG A 102 7.82 14.26 4.67
N ILE A 103 8.47 14.25 3.50
CA ILE A 103 8.21 13.26 2.45
C ILE A 103 8.58 11.85 2.96
N MET A 104 9.76 11.69 3.56
CA MET A 104 10.22 10.40 4.07
C MET A 104 9.33 9.86 5.18
N LYS A 105 8.83 10.71 6.09
CA LYS A 105 7.85 10.30 7.11
C LYS A 105 6.58 9.72 6.49
N GLY A 106 6.05 10.37 5.45
CA GLY A 106 4.91 9.85 4.69
C GLY A 106 5.24 8.57 3.90
N LEU A 107 6.44 8.47 3.33
CA LEU A 107 6.85 7.27 2.61
C LEU A 107 7.06 6.05 3.55
N THR A 108 7.52 6.28 4.78
CA THR A 108 7.72 5.21 5.77
C THR A 108 6.44 4.71 6.41
N SER A 109 5.33 5.45 6.31
CA SER A 109 4.02 4.94 6.77
C SER A 109 3.41 3.92 5.80
N PHE A 110 3.98 3.76 4.60
CA PHE A 110 3.53 2.72 3.68
C PHE A 110 4.09 1.35 4.06
N PRO A 111 3.29 0.29 3.98
CA PRO A 111 3.78 -1.08 4.00
C PRO A 111 4.48 -1.41 2.66
N ILE A 112 5.63 -0.78 2.39
CA ILE A 112 6.47 -1.04 1.19
C ILE A 112 7.34 -2.30 1.37
N ASN A 113 7.22 -3.02 2.49
CA ASN A 113 8.06 -4.18 2.80
C ASN A 113 7.90 -5.40 1.88
N ASP A 114 7.00 -5.36 0.88
CA ASP A 114 6.72 -6.50 0.01
C ASP A 114 6.69 -6.14 -1.49
N VAL A 115 7.47 -5.14 -1.92
CA VAL A 115 7.69 -4.87 -3.36
C VAL A 115 8.91 -5.64 -3.85
N GLY A 116 8.94 -6.96 -3.64
CA GLY A 116 9.76 -7.92 -4.40
C GLY A 116 11.23 -7.55 -4.66
N LEU A 117 11.91 -6.92 -3.69
CA LEU A 117 13.35 -6.70 -3.71
C LEU A 117 14.03 -7.86 -2.99
N ALA A 118 14.13 -8.98 -3.69
CA ALA A 118 15.09 -10.05 -3.42
C ALA A 118 16.20 -10.01 -4.48
#